data_AF-A0A7J7L497-F1
#
_entry.id   AF-A0A7J7L497-F1
#
_cell.length_a   1.000
_cell.length_b   1.000
_cell.length_c   1.000
_cell.angle_alpha   90.00
_cell.angle_beta   90.00
_cell.angle_gamma   90.00
#
_symmetry.space_group_name_H-M   'P 1'
#
loop_
_entity.id
_entity.type
_entity.pdbx_description
1 polymer ?
#
loop_
_entity_poly.entity_id
_entity_poly.type
_entity_poly.pdbx_seq_one_letter_code
_entity_poly.pdbx_strand_id
1 'polypeptide(L)'
;MAGQRFKALHFIYLLLCALSFQISESNQTPEYYYEGESTRCRSPTTLKILIKGGILVNAHHQEVAVVYVEDGIIVLVQSMIKVGDDVIVIDATGKYVMPGGIDAHRHLGMEFMGSKTIDDCFSGQATALAGGTTMHIDFALPINGSLSASFEAYTKRQEWHTWIMVFIWQLQNGMKLFQETWKFW
;
A
#
# COMPACT_ATOMS: atom_id res chain seq x y z
N MET A 1 13.78 -52.79 4.56
CA MET A 1 14.10 -52.24 3.22
C MET A 1 12.90 -51.48 2.63
N ALA A 2 12.50 -50.35 3.23
CA ALA A 2 11.41 -49.50 2.72
C ALA A 2 11.73 -47.99 2.71
N GLY A 3 12.76 -47.56 3.46
CA GLY A 3 13.11 -46.14 3.62
C GLY A 3 14.00 -45.51 2.54
N GLN A 4 14.53 -46.29 1.59
CA GLN A 4 15.36 -45.74 0.50
C GLN A 4 14.59 -45.49 -0.81
N ARG A 5 13.36 -46.00 -0.95
CA ARG A 5 12.55 -45.80 -2.17
C ARG A 5 11.83 -44.44 -2.20
N PHE A 6 11.55 -43.83 -1.05
CA PHE A 6 10.85 -42.54 -0.97
C PHE A 6 11.70 -41.32 -1.31
N LYS A 7 13.03 -41.39 -1.10
CA LYS A 7 13.96 -40.30 -1.43
C LYS A 7 14.24 -40.21 -2.93
N ALA A 8 14.24 -41.34 -3.64
CA ALA A 8 14.42 -41.38 -5.08
C ALA A 8 13.22 -40.82 -5.86
N LEU A 9 11.98 -41.10 -5.41
CA LEU A 9 10.78 -40.54 -6.06
C LEU A 9 10.66 -39.01 -5.92
N HIS A 10 11.06 -38.44 -4.77
CA HIS A 10 11.05 -36.98 -4.59
C HIS A 10 12.10 -36.26 -5.45
N PHE A 11 13.26 -36.89 -5.68
CA PHE A 11 14.30 -36.31 -6.53
C PHE A 11 13.90 -36.33 -8.01
N ILE A 12 13.21 -37.38 -8.46
CA ILE A 12 12.68 -37.48 -9.83
C ILE A 12 11.56 -36.46 -10.07
N TYR A 13 10.70 -36.22 -9.07
CA TYR A 13 9.64 -35.22 -9.17
C TYR A 13 10.18 -33.78 -9.25
N LEU A 14 11.23 -33.47 -8.48
CA LEU A 14 11.91 -32.17 -8.56
C LEU A 14 12.66 -31.96 -9.88
N LEU A 15 13.22 -33.02 -10.49
CA LEU A 15 13.84 -32.94 -11.81
C LEU A 15 12.81 -32.73 -12.93
N LEU A 16 11.63 -33.36 -12.84
CA LEU A 16 10.55 -33.20 -13.82
C LEU A 16 9.91 -31.80 -13.78
N CYS A 17 9.82 -31.18 -12.60
CA CYS A 17 9.40 -29.77 -12.50
C CYS A 17 10.42 -28.79 -13.10
N ALA A 18 11.72 -29.07 -12.99
CA ALA A 18 12.77 -28.21 -13.57
C ALA A 18 12.86 -28.31 -15.10
N LEU A 19 12.50 -29.46 -15.68
CA LEU A 19 12.45 -29.69 -17.14
C LEU A 19 11.19 -29.13 -17.82
N SER A 20 10.20 -28.67 -17.04
CA SER A 20 8.98 -28.04 -17.57
C SER A 20 9.15 -26.53 -17.83
N PHE A 21 10.28 -25.94 -17.47
CA PHE A 21 10.52 -24.50 -17.54
C PHE A 21 11.36 -24.05 -18.74
N GLN A 22 11.75 -24.98 -19.62
CA GLN A 22 12.43 -24.67 -20.87
C GLN A 22 11.72 -25.38 -22.02
N ILE A 23 10.89 -24.62 -22.75
CA ILE A 23 10.73 -24.57 -24.21
C ILE A 23 9.52 -23.69 -24.51
N SER A 24 9.77 -22.48 -25.00
CA SER A 24 8.99 -21.84 -26.06
C SER A 24 9.84 -20.70 -26.63
N GLU A 25 10.61 -21.01 -27.67
CA GLU A 25 11.27 -20.01 -28.52
C GLU A 25 10.31 -19.48 -29.59
N SER A 26 10.64 -18.27 -30.06
CA SER A 26 10.22 -17.61 -31.29
C SER A 26 8.87 -16.85 -31.28
N ASN A 27 8.95 -15.52 -31.23
CA ASN A 27 8.73 -14.71 -32.43
C ASN A 27 9.12 -13.24 -32.21
N GLN A 28 10.06 -12.80 -33.04
CA GLN A 28 10.30 -11.44 -33.56
C GLN A 28 9.67 -10.27 -32.79
N THR A 29 10.51 -9.47 -32.14
CA THR A 29 10.17 -8.10 -31.73
C THR A 29 11.05 -7.11 -32.51
N PRO A 30 10.48 -6.01 -33.02
CA PRO A 30 11.20 -5.07 -33.87
C PRO A 30 12.23 -4.27 -33.07
N GLU A 31 13.25 -3.86 -33.81
CA GLU A 31 14.35 -2.95 -33.49
C GLU A 31 13.86 -1.70 -32.73
N TYR A 32 14.30 -1.52 -31.48
CA TYR A 32 14.16 -0.25 -30.76
C TYR A 32 15.55 0.38 -30.62
N TYR A 33 15.71 1.55 -31.25
CA TYR A 33 16.93 2.35 -31.20
C TYR A 33 17.18 2.85 -29.77
N TYR A 34 18.43 2.67 -29.32
CA TYR A 34 18.96 3.34 -28.13
C TYR A 34 19.57 4.68 -28.55
N GLU A 35 19.07 5.78 -27.98
CA GLU A 35 19.85 7.01 -27.85
C GLU A 35 20.07 7.29 -26.37
N GLY A 36 21.35 7.38 -26.02
CA GLY A 36 21.81 7.61 -24.66
C GLY A 36 21.96 9.09 -24.31
N GLU A 37 22.17 9.27 -23.01
CA GLU A 37 22.83 10.39 -22.33
C GLU A 37 22.03 11.65 -22.00
N SER A 38 21.84 11.86 -20.69
CA SER A 38 22.13 13.16 -20.05
C SER A 38 21.98 13.03 -18.52
N THR A 39 23.11 13.07 -17.83
CA THR A 39 23.21 13.27 -16.38
C THR A 39 22.47 14.55 -15.98
N ARG A 40 21.41 14.44 -15.18
CA ARG A 40 20.80 15.61 -14.52
C ARG A 40 20.46 15.30 -13.07
N CYS A 41 20.83 16.24 -12.21
CA CYS A 41 20.56 16.24 -10.78
C CYS A 41 19.11 15.84 -10.49
N ARG A 42 18.92 14.77 -9.72
CA ARG A 42 17.60 14.27 -9.33
C ARG A 42 16.92 15.32 -8.43
N SER A 43 15.92 16.01 -8.99
CA SER A 43 14.81 16.63 -8.23
C SER A 43 14.28 15.62 -7.21
N PRO A 44 13.67 16.03 -6.07
CA PRO A 44 12.92 15.09 -5.22
C PRO A 44 12.01 14.28 -6.16
N THR A 45 12.28 12.99 -6.26
CA THR A 45 11.64 12.13 -7.24
C THR A 45 10.18 12.05 -6.86
N THR A 46 9.31 12.61 -7.69
CA THR A 46 7.88 12.42 -7.56
C THR A 46 7.60 10.92 -7.63
N LEU A 47 6.95 10.36 -6.62
CA LEU A 47 6.71 8.92 -6.60
C LEU A 47 5.55 8.63 -7.54
N LYS A 48 5.84 7.90 -8.61
CA LYS A 48 4.83 7.48 -9.60
C LYS A 48 4.63 5.99 -9.52
N ILE A 49 3.38 5.56 -9.32
CA ILE A 49 2.99 4.16 -9.22
C ILE A 49 1.88 3.87 -10.22
N LEU A 50 1.99 2.75 -10.91
CA LEU A 50 0.93 2.19 -11.76
C LEU A 50 0.51 0.81 -11.23
N ILE A 51 -0.74 0.65 -10.82
CA ILE A 51 -1.32 -0.63 -10.43
C ILE A 51 -2.13 -1.15 -11.63
N LYS A 52 -1.76 -2.30 -12.21
CA LYS A 52 -2.39 -2.85 -13.42
C LYS A 52 -2.94 -4.26 -13.22
N GLY A 53 -3.90 -4.65 -14.06
CA GLY A 53 -4.44 -6.02 -14.11
C GLY A 53 -5.38 -6.40 -12.96
N GLY A 54 -5.57 -5.50 -11.99
CA GLY A 54 -6.43 -5.71 -10.84
C GLY A 54 -7.91 -5.50 -11.12
N ILE A 55 -8.74 -6.08 -10.27
CA ILE A 55 -10.17 -5.78 -10.19
C ILE A 55 -10.31 -4.62 -9.20
N LEU A 56 -10.55 -3.42 -9.70
CA LEU A 56 -10.84 -2.25 -8.90
C LEU A 56 -12.24 -2.41 -8.29
N VAL A 57 -12.36 -2.25 -6.97
CA VAL A 57 -13.63 -2.36 -6.26
C VAL A 57 -13.89 -1.07 -5.49
N ASN A 58 -15.00 -0.42 -5.82
CA ASN A 58 -15.58 0.66 -5.05
C ASN A 58 -16.90 0.17 -4.41
N ALA A 59 -17.54 0.98 -3.58
CA ALA A 59 -18.75 0.57 -2.87
C ALA A 59 -19.92 0.21 -3.80
N HIS A 60 -19.93 0.78 -5.02
CA HIS A 60 -21.05 0.66 -5.95
C HIS A 60 -20.81 -0.33 -7.10
N HIS A 61 -19.57 -0.59 -7.48
CA HIS A 61 -19.24 -1.43 -8.62
C HIS A 61 -17.80 -1.96 -8.56
N GLN A 62 -17.53 -2.93 -9.43
CA GLN A 62 -16.19 -3.46 -9.67
C GLN A 62 -15.89 -3.46 -11.17
N GLU A 63 -14.64 -3.17 -11.53
CA GLU A 63 -14.19 -3.17 -12.92
C GLU A 63 -12.71 -3.57 -13.01
N VAL A 64 -12.28 -4.07 -14.18
CA VAL A 64 -10.86 -4.27 -14.44
C VAL A 64 -10.30 -2.94 -14.95
N ALA A 65 -9.41 -2.36 -14.17
CA ALA A 65 -8.83 -1.05 -14.48
C ALA A 65 -7.37 -0.98 -14.02
N VAL A 66 -6.72 0.07 -14.48
CA VAL A 66 -5.38 0.49 -14.13
C VAL A 66 -5.49 1.77 -13.31
N VAL A 67 -4.82 1.81 -12.16
CA VAL A 67 -4.79 2.96 -11.26
C VAL A 67 -3.41 3.59 -11.32
N TYR A 68 -3.36 4.89 -11.63
CA TYR A 68 -2.12 5.65 -11.67
C TYR A 68 -2.07 6.66 -10.53
N VAL A 69 -0.97 6.63 -9.78
CA VAL A 69 -0.74 7.43 -8.58
C VAL A 69 0.52 8.27 -8.79
N GLU A 70 0.42 9.58 -8.51
CA GLU A 70 1.56 10.49 -8.45
C GLU A 70 1.52 11.23 -7.13
N ASP A 71 2.66 11.28 -6.43
CA ASP A 71 2.84 12.03 -5.19
C ASP A 71 1.75 11.73 -4.12
N GLY A 72 1.39 10.44 -4.03
CA GLY A 72 0.38 9.94 -3.08
C GLY A 72 -1.07 10.20 -3.49
N ILE A 73 -1.32 10.74 -4.68
CA ILE A 73 -2.66 11.05 -5.20
C ILE A 73 -2.98 10.13 -6.37
N ILE A 74 -4.16 9.52 -6.37
CA ILE A 74 -4.69 8.81 -7.55
C ILE A 74 -5.05 9.87 -8.60
N VAL A 75 -4.30 9.89 -9.71
CA VAL A 75 -4.45 10.89 -10.78
C VAL A 75 -5.36 10.38 -11.89
N LEU A 76 -5.31 9.08 -12.18
CA LEU A 76 -6.08 8.47 -13.28
C LEU A 76 -6.53 7.04 -12.93
N VAL A 77 -7.72 6.69 -13.42
CA VAL A 77 -8.24 5.32 -13.46
C VAL A 77 -8.74 5.06 -14.88
N GLN A 78 -8.16 4.10 -15.59
CA GLN A 78 -8.46 3.78 -17.00
C GLN A 78 -8.27 2.30 -17.31
N SER A 79 -8.75 1.81 -18.45
CA SER A 79 -8.53 0.41 -18.85
C SER A 79 -7.08 0.08 -19.23
N MET A 80 -6.31 1.07 -19.69
CA MET A 80 -4.90 0.93 -20.08
C MET A 80 -4.20 2.28 -20.08
N ILE A 81 -2.97 2.33 -19.56
CA ILE A 81 -2.13 3.54 -19.52
C ILE A 81 -0.73 3.14 -20.00
N LYS A 82 -0.13 3.97 -20.87
CA LYS A 82 1.29 3.88 -21.20
C LYS A 82 2.07 4.77 -20.24
N VAL A 83 3.12 4.23 -19.63
CA VAL A 83 3.96 4.93 -18.65
C VAL A 83 5.42 4.90 -19.08
N GLY A 84 6.21 5.86 -18.61
CA GLY A 84 7.66 5.90 -18.79
C GLY A 84 8.40 4.98 -17.80
N ASP A 85 9.72 4.88 -17.97
CA ASP A 85 10.59 4.03 -17.15
C ASP A 85 10.74 4.53 -15.70
N ASP A 86 10.29 5.74 -15.40
CA ASP A 86 10.31 6.36 -14.08
C ASP A 86 9.15 5.93 -13.18
N VAL A 87 8.25 5.07 -13.67
CA VAL A 87 7.04 4.64 -12.95
C VAL A 87 7.21 3.23 -12.37
N ILE A 88 6.90 3.08 -11.08
CA ILE A 88 6.86 1.78 -10.40
C ILE A 88 5.59 1.05 -10.82
N VAL A 89 5.72 -0.11 -11.47
CA VAL A 89 4.59 -0.92 -11.90
C VAL A 89 4.32 -2.05 -10.90
N ILE A 90 3.08 -2.10 -10.40
CA ILE A 90 2.55 -3.16 -9.54
C ILE A 90 1.56 -3.99 -10.36
N ASP A 91 1.84 -5.29 -10.50
CA ASP A 91 0.93 -6.23 -11.15
C ASP A 91 -0.04 -6.82 -10.12
N ALA A 92 -1.31 -6.44 -10.23
CA ALA A 92 -2.41 -6.89 -9.40
C ALA A 92 -3.30 -7.93 -10.12
N THR A 93 -2.79 -8.61 -11.16
CA THR A 93 -3.55 -9.62 -11.91
C THR A 93 -4.16 -10.68 -10.98
N GLY A 94 -5.48 -10.84 -11.05
CA GLY A 94 -6.23 -11.77 -10.21
C GLY A 94 -6.36 -11.33 -8.74
N LYS A 95 -6.06 -10.07 -8.43
CA LYS A 95 -6.22 -9.45 -7.11
C LYS A 95 -7.27 -8.34 -7.16
N TYR A 96 -7.79 -8.01 -5.98
CA TYR A 96 -8.63 -6.84 -5.79
C TYR A 96 -7.78 -5.62 -5.45
N VAL A 97 -8.12 -4.49 -6.05
CA VAL A 97 -7.57 -3.17 -5.74
C VAL A 97 -8.72 -2.40 -5.10
N MET A 98 -8.57 -2.04 -3.83
CA MET A 98 -9.63 -1.46 -3.02
C MET A 98 -9.11 -0.27 -2.23
N PRO A 99 -9.97 0.68 -1.84
CA PRO A 99 -9.61 1.68 -0.83
C PRO A 99 -9.06 1.00 0.42
N GLY A 100 -8.02 1.59 1.01
CA GLY A 100 -7.52 1.13 2.29
C GLY A 100 -8.58 1.27 3.38
N GLY A 101 -8.61 0.34 4.33
CA GLY A 101 -9.60 0.33 5.40
C GLY A 101 -9.51 1.57 6.29
N ILE A 102 -10.67 2.04 6.76
CA ILE A 102 -10.80 3.10 7.76
C ILE A 102 -11.31 2.47 9.06
N ASP A 103 -10.47 2.47 10.09
CA ASP A 103 -10.83 2.00 11.42
C ASP A 103 -11.33 3.16 12.28
N ALA A 104 -12.65 3.23 12.46
CA ALA A 104 -13.28 4.34 13.17
C ALA A 104 -13.14 4.23 14.70
N HIS A 105 -12.54 3.16 15.24
CA HIS A 105 -12.50 2.95 16.69
C HIS A 105 -11.22 2.27 17.17
N ARG A 106 -10.19 3.06 17.44
CA ARG A 106 -8.93 2.62 18.05
C ARG A 106 -8.63 3.28 19.39
N HIS A 107 -7.71 2.66 20.13
CA HIS A 107 -7.20 3.12 21.43
C HIS A 107 -5.70 2.84 21.54
N LEU A 108 -4.85 3.62 20.84
CA LEU A 108 -3.40 3.36 20.76
C LEU A 108 -2.64 4.05 21.91
N GLY A 109 -1.88 3.25 22.65
CA GLY A 109 -1.17 3.67 23.85
C GLY A 109 -2.08 4.27 24.94
N MET A 110 -3.37 3.96 24.94
CA MET A 110 -4.35 4.44 25.92
C MET A 110 -3.98 3.97 27.33
N GLU A 111 -4.02 4.88 28.29
CA GLU A 111 -3.93 4.55 29.70
C GLU A 111 -5.32 4.31 30.27
N PHE A 112 -5.50 3.18 30.95
CA PHE A 112 -6.77 2.79 31.53
C PHE A 112 -6.55 1.97 32.80
N MET A 113 -7.18 2.40 33.90
CA MET A 113 -7.14 1.72 35.21
C MET A 113 -5.73 1.34 35.70
N GLY A 114 -4.74 2.21 35.48
CA GLY A 114 -3.36 1.98 35.93
C GLY A 114 -2.52 1.07 35.01
N SER A 115 -3.07 0.66 33.86
CA SER A 115 -2.33 -0.03 32.80
C SER A 115 -2.37 0.79 31.50
N LYS A 116 -1.56 0.39 30.53
CA LYS A 116 -1.52 0.96 29.17
C LYS A 116 -1.81 -0.12 28.14
N THR A 117 -2.46 0.23 27.04
CA THR A 117 -2.59 -0.69 25.90
C THR A 117 -1.20 -1.07 25.36
N ILE A 118 -1.05 -2.33 24.95
CA ILE A 118 0.23 -2.88 24.52
C ILE A 118 0.68 -2.28 23.18
N ASP A 119 -0.27 -2.05 22.27
CA ASP A 119 0.00 -1.36 21.02
C ASP A 119 0.09 0.14 21.26
N ASP A 120 1.26 0.70 20.99
CA ASP A 120 1.49 2.13 20.86
C ASP A 120 1.14 2.63 19.45
N CYS A 121 1.37 3.93 19.19
CA CYS A 121 1.05 4.51 17.89
C CYS A 121 1.81 3.84 16.74
N PHE A 122 3.05 3.41 16.96
CA PHE A 122 3.86 2.77 15.92
C PHE A 122 3.40 1.34 15.64
N SER A 123 3.37 0.49 16.66
CA SER A 123 2.99 -0.92 16.56
C SER A 123 1.53 -1.09 16.12
N GLY A 124 0.63 -0.23 16.61
CA GLY A 124 -0.76 -0.21 16.19
C GLY A 124 -0.94 0.16 14.72
N GLN A 125 -0.23 1.19 14.23
CA GLN A 125 -0.29 1.60 12.82
C GLN A 125 0.36 0.56 11.89
N ALA A 126 1.48 -0.05 12.30
CA ALA A 126 2.12 -1.12 11.55
C ALA A 126 1.20 -2.33 11.38
N THR A 127 0.52 -2.72 12.45
CA THR A 127 -0.46 -3.83 12.42
C THR A 127 -1.68 -3.47 11.57
N ALA A 128 -2.17 -2.24 11.65
CA ALA A 128 -3.25 -1.74 10.80
C ALA A 128 -2.87 -1.83 9.32
N LEU A 129 -1.69 -1.33 8.95
CA LEU A 129 -1.20 -1.37 7.57
C LEU A 129 -1.02 -2.81 7.05
N ALA A 130 -0.44 -3.69 7.87
CA ALA A 130 -0.29 -5.11 7.53
C ALA A 130 -1.65 -5.82 7.31
N GLY A 131 -2.71 -5.35 7.98
CA GLY A 131 -4.08 -5.82 7.80
C GLY A 131 -4.86 -5.13 6.66
N GLY A 132 -4.26 -4.16 5.96
CA GLY A 132 -4.92 -3.40 4.89
C GLY A 132 -5.72 -2.17 5.35
N THR A 133 -5.57 -1.75 6.61
CA THR A 133 -6.14 -0.50 7.15
C THR A 133 -5.12 0.63 6.99
N THR A 134 -5.52 1.71 6.31
CA THR A 134 -4.62 2.84 6.01
C THR A 134 -4.97 4.11 6.79
N MET A 135 -6.10 4.12 7.50
CA MET A 135 -6.52 5.24 8.35
C MET A 135 -7.20 4.72 9.62
N HIS A 136 -7.00 5.43 10.73
CA HIS A 136 -7.69 5.16 11.99
C HIS A 136 -8.15 6.45 12.65
N ILE A 137 -9.20 6.34 13.47
CA ILE A 137 -9.70 7.39 14.35
C ILE A 137 -9.50 6.89 15.79
N ASP A 138 -8.81 7.70 16.58
CA ASP A 138 -8.50 7.43 17.99
C ASP A 138 -9.21 8.45 18.89
N PHE A 139 -9.32 8.14 20.17
CA PHE A 139 -10.10 8.91 21.14
C PHE A 139 -9.20 9.62 22.14
N ALA A 140 -9.31 10.95 22.17
CA ALA A 140 -8.72 11.78 23.22
C ALA A 140 -9.64 11.75 24.46
N LEU A 141 -9.23 10.99 25.49
CA LEU A 141 -10.01 10.86 26.74
C LEU A 141 -9.76 12.06 27.67
N PRO A 142 -10.82 12.67 28.26
CA PRO A 142 -10.66 13.85 29.11
C PRO A 142 -9.67 13.64 30.25
N ILE A 143 -8.74 14.59 30.43
CA ILE A 143 -7.77 14.58 31.52
C ILE A 143 -8.27 15.55 32.58
N ASN A 144 -8.60 15.04 33.78
CA ASN A 144 -9.16 15.84 34.88
C ASN A 144 -10.37 16.71 34.44
N GLY A 145 -11.20 16.18 33.54
CA GLY A 145 -12.36 16.90 32.99
C GLY A 145 -12.04 17.89 31.85
N SER A 146 -10.78 18.04 31.43
CA SER A 146 -10.38 18.94 30.35
C SER A 146 -10.18 18.21 29.01
N LEU A 147 -10.89 18.66 27.98
CA LEU A 147 -10.74 18.19 26.60
C LEU A 147 -9.53 18.80 25.90
N SER A 148 -9.19 20.06 26.16
CA SER A 148 -8.02 20.71 25.56
C SER A 148 -6.72 20.06 26.04
N ALA A 149 -6.63 19.76 27.34
CA ALA A 149 -5.49 19.04 27.91
C ALA A 149 -5.33 17.64 27.29
N SER A 150 -6.46 16.96 27.05
CA SER A 150 -6.47 15.67 26.37
C SER A 150 -5.99 15.76 24.93
N PHE A 151 -6.48 16.75 24.18
CA PHE A 151 -6.09 16.97 22.80
C PHE A 151 -4.60 17.29 22.66
N GLU A 152 -4.06 18.14 23.54
CA GLU A 152 -2.61 18.44 23.58
C GLU A 152 -1.77 17.21 23.92
N ALA A 153 -2.19 16.42 24.91
CA ALA A 153 -1.50 15.18 25.29
C ALA A 153 -1.52 14.14 24.16
N TYR A 154 -2.66 14.01 23.48
CA TYR A 154 -2.81 13.14 22.31
C TYR A 154 -1.93 13.59 21.15
N THR A 155 -1.92 14.89 20.83
CA THR A 155 -1.11 15.45 19.73
C THR A 155 0.38 15.21 19.97
N LYS A 156 0.85 15.47 21.20
CA LYS A 156 2.23 15.16 21.59
C LYS A 156 2.55 13.69 21.40
N ARG A 157 1.66 12.77 21.80
CA ARG A 157 1.87 11.33 21.63
C ARG A 157 2.03 10.94 20.15
N GLN A 158 1.28 11.57 19.26
CA GLN A 158 1.34 11.27 17.82
C GLN A 158 2.63 11.81 17.18
N GLU A 159 3.08 13.02 17.53
CA GLU A 159 4.27 13.67 16.94
C GLU A 159 5.56 12.82 17.02
N TRP A 160 5.71 11.99 18.06
CA TRP A 160 6.89 11.11 18.21
C TRP A 160 6.84 9.87 17.31
N HIS A 161 5.68 9.55 16.72
CA HIS A 161 5.43 8.28 16.02
C HIS A 161 4.87 8.46 14.61
N THR A 162 4.68 9.69 14.12
CA THR A 162 4.19 10.01 12.76
C THR A 162 5.23 9.72 11.67
N TRP A 163 5.57 8.45 11.46
CA TRP A 163 6.35 8.02 10.29
C TRP A 163 5.57 7.05 9.40
N ILE A 164 4.46 6.47 9.86
CA ILE A 164 3.65 5.50 9.09
C ILE A 164 2.39 6.13 8.47
N MET A 165 2.08 7.40 8.75
CA MET A 165 0.92 8.12 8.21
C MET A 165 1.27 9.27 7.25
N VAL A 166 2.29 9.09 6.39
CA VAL A 166 2.62 10.06 5.32
C VAL A 166 2.79 9.36 3.97
N PHE A 167 1.75 8.67 3.49
CA PHE A 167 1.67 8.36 2.05
C PHE A 167 0.38 8.79 1.34
N ILE A 168 -0.66 9.29 2.03
CA ILE A 168 -1.84 9.94 1.39
C ILE A 168 -2.35 11.17 2.18
N TRP A 169 -1.56 11.76 3.10
CA TRP A 169 -2.06 12.88 3.91
C TRP A 169 -0.99 13.91 4.29
N GLN A 170 -0.23 14.42 3.32
CA GLN A 170 0.52 15.65 3.59
C GLN A 170 0.76 16.51 2.35
N LEU A 171 -0.30 17.19 1.89
CA LEU A 171 -0.19 18.42 1.11
C LEU A 171 -1.15 19.46 1.66
N GLN A 172 -0.62 20.34 2.52
CA GLN A 172 -0.80 21.80 2.56
C GLN A 172 -2.16 22.49 2.26
N ASN A 173 -3.28 21.78 2.18
CA ASN A 173 -4.55 22.39 1.77
C ASN A 173 -5.63 22.09 2.79
N GLY A 174 -5.81 23.05 3.70
CA GLY A 174 -6.86 23.04 4.71
C GLY A 174 -8.22 22.72 4.12
N MET A 175 -8.95 21.83 4.81
CA MET A 175 -10.40 21.53 4.77
C MET A 175 -11.10 21.33 3.42
N LYS A 176 -10.49 21.56 2.26
CA LYS A 176 -11.15 21.43 0.95
C LYS A 176 -11.20 19.98 0.45
N LEU A 177 -10.30 19.10 0.90
CA LEU A 177 -10.21 17.73 0.38
C LEU A 177 -11.20 16.73 1.03
N PHE A 178 -11.86 17.11 2.13
CA PHE A 178 -12.84 16.23 2.79
C PHE A 178 -14.08 16.00 1.93
N GLN A 179 -14.36 16.79 0.88
CA GLN A 179 -15.50 16.56 -0.01
C GLN A 179 -15.17 15.73 -1.26
N GLU A 180 -13.92 15.77 -1.73
CA GLU A 180 -13.57 15.09 -2.99
C GLU A 180 -13.29 13.60 -2.80
N THR A 181 -12.87 13.21 -1.60
CA THR A 181 -12.69 11.81 -1.20
C THR A 181 -14.00 11.01 -1.17
N TRP A 182 -15.15 11.65 -0.96
CA TRP A 182 -16.47 11.01 -1.05
C TRP A 182 -16.93 10.76 -2.49
N LYS A 183 -16.30 11.36 -3.51
CA LYS A 183 -16.70 11.14 -4.91
C LYS A 183 -16.33 9.73 -5.41
N PHE A 184 -15.51 9.00 -4.64
CA PHE A 184 -15.06 7.64 -4.94
C PHE A 184 -15.67 6.58 -4.00
N TRP A 185 -16.54 6.98 -3.08
CA TRP A 185 -17.36 6.09 -2.25
C TRP A 185 -18.80 6.05 -2.77
#